data_AF-A0A927T8P5-F1
#
_entry.id   AF-A0A927T8P5-F1
#
_cell.length_a   1.000
_cell.length_b   1.000
_cell.length_c   1.000
_cell.angle_alpha   90.00
_cell.angle_beta   90.00
_cell.angle_gamma   90.00
#
_symmetry.space_group_name_H-M   'P 1'
#
loop_
_entity.id
_entity.type
_entity.pdbx_description
1 polymer ?
#
loop_
_entity_poly.entity_id
_entity_poly.type
_entity_poly.pdbx_seq_one_letter_code
_entity_poly.pdbx_strand_id
1 'polypeptide(L)'
;MTENREYKSDAFSLLMQDRENALQVYNALNESSYDDPESVEIVSLESGISLSIRNDAAFIVGTDFNIYEHQASYNPNMPVRALYYYATIMQEMLNKRDLYSTRLINIPTPHFVVFYNGVANRPEKEVMKLSAAFEKPTDRPELELICTVYNINPDKNEEILQKCSILREYTAFVETVRKYDREGNESPVENAIKYCIENHILEKFLRERGAEVLKTMAIDMTFERREILIREEEKIEGRKEGRIEGRKEGADMLASLLKQLTPGSDEFNRALNATEEERQELYKKYNISQ
;
A
#
# COMPACT_ATOMS: atom_id res chain seq x y z
N MET A 1 20.42 6.24 22.82
CA MET A 1 20.44 4.76 22.90
C MET A 1 19.76 4.26 21.66
N THR A 2 20.56 3.86 20.67
CA THR A 2 20.10 3.29 19.40
C THR A 2 19.70 1.85 19.68
N GLU A 3 18.42 1.61 19.92
CA GLU A 3 17.88 0.26 19.90
C GLU A 3 18.11 -0.33 18.52
N ASN A 4 18.87 -1.41 18.49
CA ASN A 4 19.07 -2.29 17.36
C ASN A 4 17.72 -2.93 17.04
N ARG A 5 16.88 -2.25 16.24
CA ARG A 5 15.59 -2.76 15.80
C ARG A 5 15.84 -3.87 14.79
N GLU A 6 15.74 -5.12 15.25
CA GLU A 6 15.75 -6.30 14.39
C GLU A 6 14.83 -6.13 13.19
N TYR A 7 15.41 -6.34 12.01
CA TYR A 7 14.82 -6.29 10.68
C TYR A 7 13.63 -7.28 10.55
N LYS A 8 12.41 -6.74 10.46
CA LYS A 8 11.11 -7.40 10.24
C LYS A 8 10.72 -7.70 8.79
N SER A 9 10.82 -8.93 8.29
CA SER A 9 10.06 -9.34 7.08
C SER A 9 8.59 -9.57 7.49
N ASP A 10 7.63 -9.17 6.67
CA ASP A 10 6.22 -9.51 6.93
C ASP A 10 5.95 -11.01 6.74
N ALA A 11 4.77 -11.48 7.18
CA ALA A 11 4.43 -12.90 7.14
C ALA A 11 4.46 -13.50 5.72
N PHE A 12 4.13 -12.71 4.69
CA PHE A 12 4.15 -13.16 3.30
C PHE A 12 5.58 -13.30 2.78
N SER A 13 6.43 -12.31 3.07
CA SER A 13 7.84 -12.31 2.72
C SER A 13 8.57 -13.48 3.39
N LEU A 14 8.24 -13.77 4.66
CA LEU A 14 8.72 -14.96 5.36
C LEU A 14 8.31 -16.26 4.67
N LEU A 15 7.08 -16.33 4.15
CA LEU A 15 6.57 -17.49 3.42
C LEU A 15 7.31 -17.71 2.09
N MET A 16 7.65 -16.61 1.40
CA MET A 16 8.35 -16.63 0.11
C MET A 16 9.88 -16.78 0.23
N GLN A 17 10.44 -16.85 1.45
CA GLN A 17 11.84 -17.25 1.66
C GLN A 17 12.06 -18.73 1.33
N ASP A 18 11.00 -19.54 1.32
CA ASP A 18 11.04 -20.91 0.84
C ASP A 18 10.93 -20.91 -0.69
N ARG A 19 11.94 -21.50 -1.35
CA ARG A 19 12.04 -21.54 -2.82
C ARG A 19 10.92 -22.33 -3.47
N GLU A 20 10.41 -23.38 -2.83
CA GLU A 20 9.27 -24.17 -3.35
C GLU A 20 8.02 -23.30 -3.39
N ASN A 21 7.79 -22.52 -2.33
CA ASN A 21 6.66 -21.60 -2.24
C ASN A 21 6.76 -20.50 -3.30
N ALA A 22 7.91 -19.85 -3.42
CA ALA A 22 8.14 -18.80 -4.41
C ALA A 22 7.94 -19.32 -5.84
N LEU A 23 8.46 -20.51 -6.15
CA LEU A 23 8.30 -21.15 -7.45
C LEU A 23 6.84 -21.49 -7.75
N GLN A 24 6.09 -21.97 -6.76
CA GLN A 24 4.67 -22.29 -6.92
C GLN A 24 3.84 -21.03 -7.23
N VAL A 25 4.11 -19.91 -6.55
CA VAL A 25 3.45 -18.63 -6.84
C VAL A 25 3.85 -18.13 -8.24
N TYR A 26 5.12 -18.20 -8.59
CA TYR A 26 5.62 -17.84 -9.92
C TYR A 26 4.93 -18.63 -11.04
N ASN A 27 4.85 -19.95 -10.91
CA ASN A 27 4.20 -20.82 -11.88
C ASN A 27 2.72 -20.50 -12.06
N ALA A 28 2.02 -20.24 -10.96
CA ALA A 28 0.59 -19.91 -11.01
C ALA A 28 0.31 -18.60 -11.75
N LEU A 29 1.21 -17.61 -11.64
CA LEU A 29 1.05 -16.32 -12.30
C LEU A 29 1.49 -16.30 -13.76
N ASN A 30 2.52 -17.09 -14.10
CA ASN A 30 3.13 -17.08 -15.44
C ASN A 30 2.68 -18.24 -16.33
N GLU A 31 1.75 -19.07 -15.85
CA GLU A 31 1.30 -20.30 -16.54
C GLU A 31 2.47 -21.23 -16.90
N SER A 32 3.53 -21.22 -16.09
CA SER A 32 4.70 -22.06 -16.24
C SER A 32 4.64 -23.31 -15.36
N SER A 33 5.57 -24.23 -15.57
CA SER A 33 5.62 -25.52 -14.88
C SER A 33 7.05 -25.88 -14.43
N TYR A 34 7.80 -24.91 -13.90
CA TYR A 34 9.11 -25.17 -13.31
C TYR A 34 8.96 -26.08 -12.09
N ASP A 35 9.79 -27.12 -11.99
CA ASP A 35 9.72 -28.15 -10.96
C ASP A 35 10.97 -28.23 -10.06
N ASP A 36 12.03 -27.49 -10.41
CA ASP A 36 13.27 -27.39 -9.64
C ASP A 36 13.30 -26.11 -8.77
N PRO A 37 13.13 -26.21 -7.44
CA PRO A 37 13.23 -25.06 -6.53
C PRO A 37 14.59 -24.37 -6.56
N GLU A 38 15.67 -25.06 -6.92
CA GLU A 38 17.00 -24.47 -7.03
C GLU A 38 17.14 -23.48 -8.20
N SER A 39 16.16 -23.48 -9.12
CA SER A 39 16.04 -22.44 -10.15
C SER A 39 15.61 -21.07 -9.62
N VAL A 40 15.16 -21.01 -8.35
CA VAL A 40 14.79 -19.77 -7.66
C VAL A 40 15.98 -19.20 -6.91
N GLU A 41 16.48 -18.05 -7.37
CA GLU A 41 17.45 -17.26 -6.64
C GLU A 41 16.74 -16.20 -5.80
N ILE A 42 16.67 -16.40 -4.49
CA ILE A 42 16.14 -15.41 -3.55
C ILE A 42 17.12 -14.23 -3.47
N VAL A 43 16.62 -13.02 -3.73
CA VAL A 43 17.40 -11.79 -3.69
C VAL A 43 17.12 -11.09 -2.35
N SER A 44 18.07 -11.16 -1.42
CA SER A 44 17.98 -10.47 -0.14
C SER A 44 18.57 -9.06 -0.24
N LEU A 45 17.73 -8.04 -0.09
CA LEU A 45 18.15 -6.65 0.03
C LEU A 45 18.82 -6.39 1.38
N GLU A 46 20.16 -6.35 1.45
CA GLU A 46 20.90 -6.03 2.68
C GLU A 46 21.07 -4.52 2.91
N SER A 47 20.92 -3.65 1.89
CA SER A 47 21.20 -2.21 2.02
C SER A 47 20.11 -1.39 2.74
N GLY A 48 20.21 -1.30 4.07
CA GLY A 48 20.43 -0.05 4.82
C GLY A 48 19.51 1.18 4.70
N ILE A 49 18.39 1.21 3.96
CA ILE A 49 17.54 2.41 3.87
C ILE A 49 16.15 2.18 4.50
N SER A 50 16.01 2.74 5.71
CA SER A 50 14.79 3.19 6.39
C SER A 50 13.60 2.20 6.52
N LEU A 51 13.58 1.44 7.62
CA LEU A 51 12.46 1.05 8.51
C LEU A 51 11.06 0.64 7.96
N SER A 52 10.76 0.66 6.66
CA SER A 52 9.37 0.59 6.12
C SER A 52 9.23 -0.17 4.78
N ILE A 53 10.30 -0.84 4.35
CA ILE A 53 10.54 -1.32 2.98
C ILE A 53 11.16 -2.74 3.04
N ARG A 54 10.45 -3.70 3.64
CA ARG A 54 10.85 -5.12 3.65
C ARG A 54 9.62 -6.05 3.64
N ASN A 55 8.57 -5.62 2.94
CA ASN A 55 7.31 -6.36 2.79
C ASN A 55 7.29 -7.18 1.49
N ASP A 56 8.47 -7.39 0.93
CA ASP A 56 8.64 -7.78 -0.47
C ASP A 56 9.50 -9.02 -0.57
N ALA A 57 8.96 -10.01 -1.26
CA ALA A 57 9.72 -11.15 -1.73
C ALA A 57 10.31 -10.80 -3.10
N ALA A 58 11.63 -10.61 -3.15
CA ALA A 58 12.37 -10.43 -4.39
C ALA A 58 13.12 -11.70 -4.76
N PHE A 59 12.95 -12.20 -5.98
CA PHE A 59 13.62 -13.41 -6.45
C PHE A 59 13.71 -13.48 -7.97
N ILE A 60 14.65 -14.27 -8.48
CA ILE A 60 14.85 -14.53 -9.90
C ILE A 60 14.41 -15.96 -10.20
N VAL A 61 13.65 -16.14 -11.28
CA VAL A 61 13.38 -17.47 -11.89
C VAL A 61 13.77 -17.38 -13.37
N GLY A 62 14.77 -18.16 -13.79
CA GLY A 62 15.30 -18.07 -15.15
C GLY A 62 15.91 -16.68 -15.43
N THR A 63 15.25 -15.87 -16.27
CA THR A 63 15.65 -14.49 -16.58
C THR A 63 14.66 -13.45 -16.08
N ASP A 64 13.63 -13.89 -15.36
CA ASP A 64 12.56 -13.04 -14.84
C ASP A 64 12.86 -12.67 -13.39
N PHE A 65 12.86 -11.36 -13.13
CA PHE A 65 13.07 -10.79 -11.81
C PHE A 65 11.75 -10.35 -11.21
N ASN A 66 11.35 -11.00 -10.13
CA ASN A 66 10.03 -10.88 -9.55
C ASN A 66 10.13 -10.14 -8.21
N ILE A 67 9.34 -9.08 -8.05
CA ILE A 67 9.10 -8.45 -6.75
C ILE A 67 7.62 -8.63 -6.41
N TYR A 68 7.36 -9.47 -5.41
CA TYR A 68 6.02 -9.79 -4.94
C TYR A 68 5.79 -9.17 -3.57
N GLU A 69 4.78 -8.31 -3.45
CA GLU A 69 4.39 -7.65 -2.21
C GLU A 69 3.00 -8.11 -1.79
N HIS A 70 2.76 -8.26 -0.48
CA HIS A 70 1.42 -8.42 0.06
C HIS A 70 0.92 -7.09 0.66
N GLN A 71 -0.37 -6.79 0.49
CA GLN A 71 -1.00 -5.60 1.08
C GLN A 71 -2.36 -5.93 1.71
N ALA A 72 -2.48 -5.67 3.02
CA ALA A 72 -3.74 -5.69 3.76
C ALA A 72 -4.52 -4.36 3.66
N SER A 73 -3.85 -3.28 3.26
CA SER A 73 -4.44 -1.96 3.06
C SER A 73 -4.12 -1.47 1.65
N TYR A 74 -5.09 -0.82 1.00
CA TYR A 74 -4.86 -0.33 -0.36
C TYR A 74 -3.86 0.84 -0.35
N ASN A 75 -2.83 0.75 -1.16
CA ASN A 75 -1.81 1.78 -1.30
C ASN A 75 -1.65 2.15 -2.79
N PRO A 76 -1.93 3.39 -3.22
CA PRO A 76 -1.73 3.80 -4.61
C PRO A 76 -0.25 4.01 -4.98
N ASN A 77 0.65 4.03 -3.99
CA ASN A 77 2.08 4.32 -4.20
C ASN A 77 2.91 3.08 -4.52
N MET A 78 2.29 1.92 -4.82
CA MET A 78 3.02 0.69 -5.14
C MET A 78 4.00 0.85 -6.30
N PRO A 79 3.66 1.54 -7.41
CA PRO A 79 4.64 1.74 -8.49
C PRO A 79 5.87 2.54 -8.06
N VAL A 80 5.70 3.50 -7.13
CA VAL A 80 6.82 4.29 -6.59
C VAL A 80 7.69 3.43 -5.66
N ARG A 81 7.07 2.63 -4.79
CA ARG A 81 7.78 1.65 -3.93
C ARG A 81 8.55 0.64 -4.77
N ALA A 82 7.90 0.04 -5.76
CA ALA A 82 8.51 -0.92 -6.67
C ALA A 82 9.70 -0.34 -7.44
N LEU A 83 9.60 0.92 -7.92
CA LEU A 83 10.73 1.61 -8.56
C LEU A 83 11.92 1.72 -7.61
N TYR A 84 11.65 2.12 -6.36
CA TYR A 84 12.67 2.25 -5.33
C TYR A 84 13.35 0.90 -5.02
N TYR A 85 12.58 -0.18 -4.90
CA TYR A 85 13.12 -1.52 -4.67
C TYR A 85 13.96 -1.98 -5.84
N TYR A 86 13.41 -1.85 -7.06
CA TYR A 86 14.10 -2.25 -8.28
C TYR A 86 15.42 -1.51 -8.44
N ALA A 87 15.44 -0.18 -8.27
CA ALA A 87 16.66 0.60 -8.35
C ALA A 87 17.71 0.17 -7.32
N THR A 88 17.29 -0.12 -6.09
CA THR A 88 18.17 -0.58 -5.00
C THR A 88 18.78 -1.94 -5.32
N ILE A 89 17.95 -2.89 -5.75
CA ILE A 89 18.39 -4.25 -6.10
C ILE A 89 19.32 -4.21 -7.31
N MET A 90 18.96 -3.46 -8.35
CA MET A 90 19.81 -3.29 -9.53
C MET A 90 21.15 -2.63 -9.19
N GLN A 91 21.19 -1.70 -8.23
CA GLN A 91 22.45 -1.11 -7.76
C GLN A 91 23.36 -2.14 -7.07
N GLU A 92 22.81 -3.10 -6.33
CA GLU A 92 23.57 -4.17 -5.70
C GLU A 92 24.02 -5.22 -6.72
N MET A 93 23.15 -5.58 -7.67
CA MET A 93 23.42 -6.59 -8.70
C MET A 93 24.40 -6.11 -9.77
N LEU A 94 24.40 -4.84 -10.13
CA LEU A 94 25.23 -4.30 -11.21
C LEU A 94 26.56 -3.74 -10.72
N ASN A 95 27.64 -4.15 -11.37
CA ASN A 95 28.93 -3.52 -11.14
C ASN A 95 28.98 -2.14 -11.81
N LYS A 96 29.27 -1.09 -11.03
CA LYS A 96 29.38 0.29 -11.53
C LYS A 96 30.36 0.44 -12.70
N ARG A 97 31.40 -0.40 -12.77
CA ARG A 97 32.36 -0.37 -13.89
C ARG A 97 31.73 -0.82 -15.20
N ASP A 98 30.80 -1.76 -15.15
CA ASP A 98 30.13 -2.30 -16.34
C ASP A 98 29.25 -1.24 -17.00
N LEU A 99 28.68 -0.31 -16.22
CA LEU A 99 27.89 0.82 -16.74
C LEU A 99 28.66 1.73 -17.71
N TYR A 100 29.99 1.75 -17.64
CA TYR A 100 30.85 2.52 -18.55
C TYR A 100 31.42 1.65 -19.68
N SER A 101 31.03 0.38 -19.75
CA SER A 101 31.40 -0.53 -20.83
C SER A 101 30.71 -0.12 -22.13
N THR A 102 31.36 -0.39 -23.26
CA THR A 102 30.73 -0.27 -24.59
C THR A 102 29.83 -1.47 -24.92
N ARG A 103 29.81 -2.50 -24.05
CA ARG A 103 28.95 -3.68 -24.19
C ARG A 103 27.61 -3.42 -23.52
N LEU A 104 26.52 -3.83 -24.18
CA LEU A 104 25.19 -3.82 -23.59
C LEU A 104 25.17 -4.76 -22.36
N ILE A 105 24.69 -4.23 -21.24
CA ILE A 105 24.44 -5.02 -20.04
C ILE A 105 23.01 -5.55 -20.15
N ASN A 106 22.88 -6.87 -20.19
CA ASN A 106 21.57 -7.50 -20.09
C ASN A 106 21.19 -7.58 -18.61
N ILE A 107 19.97 -7.13 -18.31
CA ILE A 107 19.38 -7.18 -16.98
C ILE A 107 18.14 -8.10 -17.02
N PRO A 108 17.79 -8.75 -15.91
CA PRO A 108 16.58 -9.57 -15.83
C PRO A 108 15.31 -8.77 -16.16
N THR A 109 14.32 -9.43 -16.74
CA THR A 109 13.01 -8.83 -17.07
C THR A 109 12.21 -8.65 -15.78
N PRO A 110 11.84 -7.42 -15.38
CA PRO A 110 11.18 -7.22 -14.09
C PRO A 110 9.66 -7.47 -14.16
N HIS A 111 9.13 -8.09 -13.11
CA HIS A 111 7.69 -8.28 -12.85
C HIS A 111 7.35 -7.80 -11.44
N PHE A 112 6.42 -6.84 -11.35
CA PHE A 112 5.99 -6.26 -10.08
C PHE A 112 4.55 -6.68 -9.79
N VAL A 113 4.37 -7.48 -8.74
CA VAL A 113 3.07 -8.05 -8.37
C VAL A 113 2.71 -7.69 -6.94
N VAL A 114 1.45 -7.31 -6.74
CA VAL A 114 0.91 -7.01 -5.42
C VAL A 114 -0.28 -7.93 -5.15
N PHE A 115 -0.19 -8.72 -4.09
CA PHE A 115 -1.29 -9.52 -3.59
C PHE A 115 -2.11 -8.69 -2.61
N TYR A 116 -3.27 -8.24 -3.05
CA TYR A 116 -4.19 -7.49 -2.21
C TYR A 116 -5.16 -8.45 -1.53
N ASN A 117 -5.20 -8.40 -0.21
CA ASN A 117 -6.29 -9.03 0.53
C ASN A 117 -7.06 -8.04 1.39
N GLY A 118 -6.94 -6.73 1.26
CA GLY A 118 -7.60 -5.80 2.19
C GLY A 118 -9.13 -5.80 2.19
N VAL A 119 -9.71 -5.06 3.15
CA VAL A 119 -11.18 -4.97 3.35
C VAL A 119 -11.90 -4.06 2.36
N ALA A 120 -11.18 -3.19 1.64
CA ALA A 120 -11.80 -2.30 0.69
C ALA A 120 -12.22 -3.08 -0.57
N ASN A 121 -13.40 -2.78 -1.10
CA ASN A 121 -13.85 -3.39 -2.34
C ASN A 121 -12.96 -2.93 -3.51
N ARG A 122 -12.17 -3.86 -4.06
CA ARG A 122 -11.26 -3.64 -5.19
C ARG A 122 -11.58 -4.64 -6.30
N PRO A 123 -11.31 -4.30 -7.58
CA PRO A 123 -11.49 -5.23 -8.69
C PRO A 123 -10.64 -6.49 -8.49
N GLU A 124 -10.96 -7.54 -9.24
CA GLU A 124 -10.21 -8.80 -9.20
C GLU A 124 -8.75 -8.60 -9.63
N LYS A 125 -8.53 -7.80 -10.68
CA LYS A 125 -7.21 -7.40 -11.16
C LYS A 125 -7.17 -5.90 -11.36
N GLU A 126 -6.09 -5.27 -10.93
CA GLU A 126 -5.84 -3.84 -11.12
C GLU A 126 -4.42 -3.62 -11.65
N VAL A 127 -4.27 -2.63 -12.52
CA VAL A 127 -2.98 -2.23 -13.06
C VAL A 127 -2.67 -0.82 -12.57
N MET A 128 -1.62 -0.70 -11.76
CA MET A 128 -1.12 0.58 -11.28
C MET A 128 0.07 1.01 -12.13
N LYS A 129 0.11 2.29 -12.47
CA LYS A 129 1.16 2.90 -13.29
C LYS A 129 1.90 3.95 -12.51
N LEU A 130 3.21 4.01 -12.67
CA LEU A 130 4.04 5.06 -12.07
C LEU A 130 3.63 6.45 -12.56
N SER A 131 3.24 6.57 -13.82
CA SER A 131 2.80 7.85 -14.39
C SER A 131 1.58 8.47 -13.70
N ALA A 132 0.77 7.67 -12.98
CA ALA A 132 -0.33 8.18 -12.14
C ALA A 132 0.15 9.01 -10.93
N ALA A 133 1.41 8.85 -10.52
CA ALA A 133 2.02 9.62 -9.44
C ALA A 133 2.72 10.91 -9.92
N PHE A 134 2.76 11.18 -11.23
CA PHE A 134 3.44 12.36 -11.76
C PHE A 134 2.64 13.64 -11.49
N GLU A 135 3.30 14.68 -10.99
CA GLU A 135 2.69 16.00 -10.76
C GLU A 135 2.09 16.61 -12.04
N LYS A 136 2.72 16.31 -13.18
CA LYS A 136 2.26 16.72 -14.51
C LYS A 136 1.81 15.49 -15.29
N PRO A 137 0.51 15.36 -15.58
CA PRO A 137 0.00 14.27 -16.40
C PRO A 137 0.65 14.25 -17.78
N THR A 138 0.92 13.05 -18.30
CA THR A 138 1.47 12.84 -19.65
C THR A 138 0.90 11.56 -20.25
N ASP A 139 0.53 11.61 -21.53
CA ASP A 139 0.09 10.44 -22.28
C ASP A 139 1.27 9.57 -22.75
N ARG A 140 2.50 10.11 -22.69
CA ARG A 140 3.73 9.47 -23.15
C ARG A 140 4.81 9.56 -22.06
N PRO A 141 4.70 8.78 -20.98
CA PRO A 141 5.72 8.74 -19.94
C PRO A 141 7.03 8.19 -20.49
N GLU A 142 8.15 8.85 -20.19
CA GLU A 142 9.50 8.38 -20.52
C GLU A 142 10.03 7.34 -19.53
N LEU A 143 9.42 7.30 -18.34
CA LEU A 143 9.62 6.26 -17.31
C LEU A 143 8.25 5.73 -16.91
N GLU A 144 7.99 4.45 -17.15
CA GLU A 144 6.74 3.80 -16.75
C GLU A 144 7.05 2.45 -16.12
N LEU A 145 6.76 2.34 -14.83
CA LEU A 145 6.76 1.09 -14.10
C LEU A 145 5.31 0.69 -13.86
N ILE A 146 4.99 -0.57 -14.13
CA ILE A 146 3.65 -1.11 -14.02
C ILE A 146 3.63 -2.17 -12.92
N CYS A 147 2.77 -1.99 -11.91
CA CYS A 147 2.47 -3.01 -10.93
C CYS A 147 1.12 -3.66 -11.25
N THR A 148 1.09 -5.00 -11.23
CA THR A 148 -0.16 -5.75 -11.34
C THR A 148 -0.63 -6.15 -9.95
N VAL A 149 -1.82 -5.74 -9.58
CA VAL A 149 -2.44 -6.09 -8.31
C VAL A 149 -3.43 -7.23 -8.55
N TYR A 150 -3.27 -8.34 -7.83
CA TYR A 150 -4.23 -9.43 -7.77
C TYR A 150 -4.96 -9.39 -6.45
N ASN A 151 -6.28 -9.22 -6.50
CA ASN A 151 -7.13 -9.32 -5.32
C ASN A 151 -7.35 -10.79 -4.98
N ILE A 152 -6.75 -11.26 -3.90
CA ILE A 152 -6.82 -12.64 -3.44
C ILE A 152 -7.83 -12.83 -2.31
N ASN A 153 -8.74 -11.87 -2.08
CA ASN A 153 -9.85 -12.07 -1.15
C ASN A 153 -10.75 -13.24 -1.60
N PRO A 154 -11.59 -13.79 -0.68
CA PRO A 154 -12.63 -14.73 -1.06
C PRO A 154 -13.45 -14.25 -2.27
N ASP A 155 -13.81 -15.17 -3.14
CA ASP A 155 -14.55 -14.95 -4.38
C ASP A 155 -13.79 -14.13 -5.46
N LYS A 156 -12.47 -13.97 -5.35
CA LYS A 156 -11.58 -13.28 -6.31
C LYS A 156 -10.38 -14.15 -6.71
N ASN A 157 -9.96 -14.04 -7.99
CA ASN A 157 -8.83 -14.77 -8.56
C ASN A 157 -8.82 -16.29 -8.21
N GLU A 158 -9.99 -16.92 -8.22
CA GLU A 158 -10.14 -18.33 -7.81
C GLU A 158 -9.24 -19.26 -8.63
N GLU A 159 -9.02 -18.95 -9.92
CA GLU A 159 -8.14 -19.74 -10.78
C GLU A 159 -6.69 -19.73 -10.28
N ILE A 160 -6.17 -18.56 -9.86
CA ILE A 160 -4.81 -18.45 -9.29
C ILE A 160 -4.73 -19.24 -7.98
N LEU A 161 -5.74 -19.11 -7.12
CA LEU A 161 -5.80 -19.84 -5.84
C LEU A 161 -5.99 -21.35 -6.02
N GLN A 162 -6.63 -21.80 -7.09
CA GLN A 162 -6.74 -23.22 -7.44
C GLN A 162 -5.40 -23.78 -7.95
N LYS A 163 -4.67 -23.00 -8.76
CA LYS A 163 -3.34 -23.36 -9.28
C LYS A 163 -2.24 -23.29 -8.20
N CYS A 164 -2.41 -22.46 -7.17
CA CYS A 164 -1.41 -22.17 -6.16
C CYS A 164 -1.90 -22.50 -4.75
N SER A 165 -1.58 -23.71 -4.25
CA SER A 165 -2.01 -24.13 -2.92
C SER A 165 -1.45 -23.22 -1.82
N ILE A 166 -0.20 -22.76 -1.95
CA ILE A 166 0.42 -21.92 -0.94
C ILE A 166 -0.28 -20.56 -0.80
N LEU A 167 -0.66 -19.94 -1.92
CA LEU A 167 -1.36 -18.65 -1.90
C LEU A 167 -2.79 -18.80 -1.36
N ARG A 168 -3.45 -19.91 -1.68
CA ARG A 168 -4.77 -20.27 -1.12
C ARG A 168 -4.72 -20.45 0.39
N GLU A 169 -3.75 -21.22 0.89
CA GLU A 169 -3.59 -21.45 2.33
C GLU A 169 -3.19 -20.16 3.07
N TYR A 170 -2.32 -19.34 2.48
CA TYR A 170 -1.99 -18.03 3.03
C TYR A 170 -3.20 -17.11 3.12
N THR A 171 -4.02 -17.07 2.08
CA THR A 171 -5.30 -16.32 2.08
C THR A 171 -6.21 -16.80 3.20
N ALA A 172 -6.38 -18.11 3.35
CA ALA A 172 -7.20 -18.70 4.41
C ALA A 172 -6.67 -18.37 5.82
N PHE A 173 -5.35 -18.37 6.00
CA PHE A 173 -4.71 -17.94 7.26
C PHE A 173 -5.02 -16.48 7.58
N VAL A 174 -4.84 -15.55 6.64
CA VAL A 174 -5.11 -14.13 6.88
C VAL A 174 -6.60 -13.88 7.16
N GLU A 175 -7.51 -14.56 6.44
CA GLU A 175 -8.94 -14.49 6.73
C GLU A 175 -9.29 -15.03 8.12
N THR A 176 -8.59 -16.06 8.59
CA THR A 176 -8.75 -16.59 9.95
C THR A 176 -8.30 -15.58 11.00
N VAL A 177 -7.16 -14.92 10.80
CA VAL A 177 -6.68 -13.83 11.69
C VAL A 177 -7.74 -12.74 11.79
N ARG A 178 -8.30 -12.31 10.67
CA ARG A 178 -9.34 -11.27 10.62
C ARG A 178 -10.65 -11.69 11.25
N LYS A 179 -11.02 -12.96 11.12
CA LYS A 179 -12.20 -13.50 11.79
C LYS A 179 -12.04 -13.38 13.30
N TYR A 180 -10.92 -13.85 13.85
CA TYR A 180 -10.66 -13.72 15.30
C TYR A 180 -10.56 -12.26 15.75
N ASP A 181 -9.98 -11.38 14.94
CA ASP A 181 -9.90 -9.95 15.24
C ASP A 181 -11.29 -9.31 15.34
N ARG A 182 -12.18 -9.60 14.37
CA ARG A 182 -13.58 -9.14 14.36
C ARG A 182 -14.41 -9.70 15.52
N GLU A 183 -14.11 -10.92 15.96
CA GLU A 183 -14.75 -11.55 17.12
C GLU A 183 -14.26 -10.96 18.46
N GLY A 184 -13.32 -10.00 18.44
CA GLY A 184 -12.80 -9.34 19.65
C GLY A 184 -11.85 -10.23 20.45
N ASN A 185 -11.22 -11.21 19.80
CA ASN A 185 -10.24 -12.07 20.45
C ASN A 185 -9.02 -11.26 20.92
N GLU A 186 -8.50 -11.55 22.12
CA GLU A 186 -7.34 -10.84 22.67
C GLU A 186 -6.04 -11.12 21.89
N SER A 187 -5.90 -12.33 21.33
CA SER A 187 -4.73 -12.80 20.59
C SER A 187 -5.15 -13.40 19.24
N PRO A 188 -5.65 -12.59 18.29
CA PRO A 188 -6.25 -13.09 17.06
C PRO A 188 -5.25 -13.85 16.18
N VAL A 189 -4.00 -13.37 16.10
CA VAL A 189 -2.93 -14.03 15.35
C VAL A 189 -2.55 -15.36 15.97
N GLU A 190 -2.37 -15.42 17.30
CA GLU A 190 -1.97 -16.65 17.98
C GLU A 190 -3.03 -17.76 17.83
N ASN A 191 -4.30 -17.39 17.98
CA ASN A 191 -5.40 -18.33 17.83
C ASN A 191 -5.61 -18.75 16.37
N ALA A 192 -5.38 -17.85 15.40
CA ALA A 192 -5.37 -18.22 13.99
C ALA A 192 -4.23 -19.20 13.66
N ILE A 193 -3.03 -19.01 14.22
CA ILE A 193 -1.90 -19.94 14.04
C ILE A 193 -2.28 -21.33 14.56
N LYS A 194 -2.83 -21.43 15.78
CA LYS A 194 -3.29 -22.70 16.35
C LYS A 194 -4.33 -23.38 15.47
N TYR A 195 -5.37 -22.64 15.08
CA TYR A 195 -6.42 -23.13 14.21
C TYR A 195 -5.87 -23.64 12.87
N CYS A 196 -4.99 -22.89 12.23
CA CYS A 196 -4.45 -23.26 10.93
C CYS A 196 -3.56 -24.50 11.02
N ILE A 197 -2.73 -24.62 12.07
CA ILE A 197 -1.96 -25.83 12.35
C ILE A 197 -2.88 -27.05 12.57
N GLU A 198 -3.95 -26.91 13.34
CA GLU A 198 -4.92 -27.99 13.61
C GLU A 198 -5.71 -28.41 12.37
N ASN A 199 -5.91 -27.52 11.40
CA ASN A 199 -6.66 -27.76 10.18
C ASN A 199 -5.76 -27.96 8.94
N HIS A 200 -4.45 -28.19 9.13
CA HIS A 200 -3.48 -28.43 8.06
C HIS A 200 -3.38 -27.29 7.03
N ILE A 201 -3.53 -26.03 7.45
CA ILE A 201 -3.39 -24.81 6.64
C ILE A 201 -2.04 -24.17 6.95
N LEU A 202 -1.15 -24.03 5.95
CA LEU A 202 0.23 -23.54 6.14
C LEU A 202 0.98 -24.26 7.29
N GLU A 203 0.63 -25.51 7.57
CA GLU A 203 1.02 -26.17 8.82
C GLU A 203 2.55 -26.21 9.01
N LYS A 204 3.30 -26.65 7.99
CA LYS A 204 4.77 -26.71 8.02
C LYS A 204 5.35 -25.33 8.34
N PHE A 205 4.96 -24.32 7.58
CA PHE A 205 5.42 -22.93 7.73
C PHE A 205 5.10 -22.37 9.12
N LEU A 206 3.87 -22.56 9.61
CA LEU A 206 3.44 -22.03 10.90
C LEU A 206 4.06 -22.79 12.08
N ARG A 207 4.38 -24.09 11.94
CA ARG A 207 5.14 -24.83 12.96
C ARG A 207 6.58 -24.35 13.05
N GLU A 208 7.21 -24.08 11.92
CA GLU A 208 8.62 -23.67 11.84
C GLU A 208 8.83 -22.19 12.18
N ARG A 209 7.97 -21.30 11.66
CA ARG A 209 8.12 -19.84 11.73
C ARG A 209 7.00 -19.13 12.50
N GLY A 210 6.08 -19.87 13.14
CA GLY A 210 4.90 -19.30 13.80
C GLY A 210 5.19 -18.22 14.84
N ALA A 211 6.30 -18.32 15.58
CA ALA A 211 6.70 -17.27 16.52
C ALA A 211 7.10 -15.95 15.83
N GLU A 212 7.75 -16.02 14.66
CA GLU A 212 8.10 -14.84 13.86
C GLU A 212 6.87 -14.25 13.18
N VAL A 213 5.98 -15.10 12.65
CA VAL A 213 4.68 -14.70 12.10
C VAL A 213 3.83 -13.99 13.16
N LEU A 214 3.75 -14.57 14.36
CA LEU A 214 3.03 -13.95 15.49
C LEU A 214 3.59 -12.57 15.82
N LYS A 215 4.92 -12.45 15.93
CA LYS A 215 5.59 -11.20 16.27
C LYS A 215 5.34 -10.13 15.20
N THR A 216 5.48 -10.48 13.92
CA THR A 216 5.37 -9.54 12.79
C THR A 216 3.94 -9.06 12.61
N MET A 217 2.98 -9.97 12.51
CA MET A 217 1.57 -9.60 12.31
C MET A 217 0.97 -8.87 13.52
N ALA A 218 1.34 -9.22 14.75
CA ALA A 218 0.87 -8.49 15.94
C ALA A 218 1.38 -7.04 15.93
N ILE A 219 2.61 -6.82 15.47
CA ILE A 219 3.18 -5.49 15.29
C ILE A 219 2.42 -4.74 14.20
N ASP A 220 2.19 -5.35 13.04
CA ASP A 220 1.48 -4.74 11.91
C ASP A 220 0.07 -4.30 12.31
N MET A 221 -0.70 -5.19 12.94
CA MET A 221 -2.05 -4.87 13.43
C MET A 221 -2.04 -3.72 14.46
N THR A 222 -1.02 -3.66 15.31
CA THR A 222 -0.88 -2.57 16.29
C THR A 222 -0.58 -1.25 15.59
N PHE A 223 0.28 -1.25 14.57
CA PHE A 223 0.57 -0.07 13.76
C PHE A 223 -0.63 0.39 12.97
N GLU A 224 -1.36 -0.51 12.30
CA GLU A 224 -2.58 -0.19 11.56
C GLU A 224 -3.63 0.45 12.47
N ARG A 225 -3.89 -0.14 13.65
CA ARG A 225 -4.81 0.44 14.63
C ARG A 225 -4.38 1.83 15.08
N ARG A 226 -3.07 2.03 15.34
CA ARG A 226 -2.53 3.33 15.73
C ARG A 226 -2.68 4.37 14.62
N GLU A 227 -2.41 3.98 13.37
CA GLU A 227 -2.53 4.88 12.22
C GLU A 227 -3.99 5.30 12.00
N ILE A 228 -4.95 4.38 12.17
CA ILE A 228 -6.38 4.70 12.12
C ILE A 228 -6.74 5.75 13.18
N LEU A 229 -6.31 5.57 14.43
CA LEU A 229 -6.56 6.52 15.51
C LEU A 229 -5.97 7.90 15.22
N ILE A 230 -4.72 7.96 14.75
CA ILE A 230 -4.07 9.22 14.37
C ILE A 230 -4.85 9.91 13.25
N ARG A 231 -5.24 9.19 12.19
CA ARG A 231 -6.02 9.75 11.08
C ARG A 231 -7.39 10.26 11.53
N GLU A 232 -8.02 9.61 12.50
CA GLU A 232 -9.28 10.09 13.09
C GLU A 232 -9.08 11.38 13.88
N GLU A 233 -8.04 11.46 14.71
CA GLU A 233 -7.67 12.67 15.45
C GLU A 233 -7.34 13.83 14.51
N GLU A 234 -6.50 13.59 13.49
CA GLU A 234 -6.14 14.56 12.46
C GLU A 234 -7.37 15.07 11.70
N LYS A 235 -8.32 14.17 11.38
CA LYS A 235 -9.57 14.55 10.72
C LYS A 235 -10.46 15.41 11.62
N ILE A 236 -10.47 15.15 12.92
CA ILE A 236 -11.20 15.97 13.89
C ILE A 236 -10.56 17.34 14.00
N GLU A 237 -9.23 17.40 14.12
CA GLU A 237 -8.50 18.66 14.28
C GLU A 237 -8.59 19.51 13.00
N GLY A 238 -8.36 18.93 11.83
CA GLY A 238 -8.53 19.62 10.54
C GLY A 238 -9.96 20.16 10.33
N ARG A 239 -10.99 19.49 10.85
CA ARG A 239 -12.37 20.03 10.86
C ARG A 239 -12.55 21.20 11.81
N LYS A 240 -11.85 21.24 12.95
CA LYS A 240 -11.89 22.39 13.86
C LYS A 240 -11.14 23.57 13.26
N GLU A 241 -9.93 23.36 12.77
CA GLU A 241 -9.11 24.38 12.12
C GLU A 241 -9.85 24.98 10.92
N GLY A 242 -10.37 24.15 10.01
CA GLY A 242 -11.14 24.63 8.87
C GLY A 242 -12.42 25.39 9.25
N ARG A 243 -13.06 25.08 10.39
CA ARG A 243 -14.18 25.88 10.91
C ARG A 243 -13.74 27.23 11.45
N ILE A 244 -12.57 27.32 12.08
CA ILE A 244 -12.03 28.57 12.60
C ILE A 244 -11.61 29.47 11.43
N GLU A 245 -10.86 28.90 10.47
CA GLU A 245 -10.41 29.58 9.28
C GLU A 245 -11.59 30.07 8.44
N GLY A 246 -12.56 29.20 8.13
CA GLY A 246 -13.76 29.58 7.38
C GLY A 246 -14.62 30.64 8.08
N ARG A 247 -14.70 30.65 9.42
CA ARG A 247 -15.37 31.73 10.16
C ARG A 247 -14.63 33.06 10.05
N LYS A 248 -13.30 33.01 10.12
CA LYS A 248 -12.45 34.21 10.01
C LYS A 248 -12.53 34.79 8.59
N GLU A 249 -12.32 33.97 7.57
CA GLU A 249 -12.46 34.37 6.17
C GLU A 249 -13.86 34.92 5.87
N GLY A 250 -14.91 34.24 6.33
CA GLY A 250 -16.29 34.71 6.16
C GLY A 250 -16.55 36.07 6.83
N ALA A 251 -15.94 36.32 7.99
CA ALA A 251 -16.02 37.62 8.66
C ALA A 251 -15.23 38.71 7.92
N ASP A 252 -14.04 38.39 7.42
CA ASP A 252 -13.19 39.32 6.65
C ASP A 252 -13.83 39.68 5.30
N MET A 253 -14.45 38.71 4.61
CA MET A 253 -15.22 38.94 3.39
C MET A 253 -16.45 39.81 3.65
N LEU A 254 -17.20 39.54 4.71
CA LEU A 254 -18.37 40.36 5.07
C LEU A 254 -17.92 41.78 5.43
N ALA A 255 -16.85 41.94 6.20
CA ALA A 255 -16.30 43.26 6.52
C ALA A 255 -15.87 44.03 5.26
N SER A 256 -15.28 43.34 4.28
CA SER A 256 -14.90 43.92 2.99
C SER A 256 -16.13 44.37 2.19
N LEU A 257 -17.21 43.59 2.21
CA LEU A 257 -18.48 43.94 1.56
C LEU A 257 -19.10 45.16 2.20
N LEU A 258 -19.20 45.19 3.53
CA LEU A 258 -19.79 46.31 4.26
C LEU A 258 -19.01 47.62 4.07
N LYS A 259 -17.69 47.56 3.83
CA LYS A 259 -16.87 48.75 3.49
C LYS A 259 -17.20 49.35 2.13
N GLN A 260 -17.68 48.55 1.17
CA GLN A 260 -18.07 49.03 -0.16
C GLN A 260 -19.52 49.54 -0.20
N LEU A 261 -20.34 49.15 0.76
CA LEU A 261 -21.76 49.52 0.84
C LEU A 261 -21.97 50.79 1.66
N THR A 262 -23.00 51.57 1.32
CA THR A 262 -23.38 52.74 2.11
C THR A 262 -24.17 52.31 3.35
N PRO A 263 -23.77 52.69 4.58
CA PRO A 263 -24.49 52.34 5.80
C PRO A 263 -25.97 52.75 5.74
N GLY A 264 -26.86 51.80 6.04
CA GLY A 264 -28.31 52.01 6.06
C GLY A 264 -29.03 51.90 4.71
N SER A 265 -28.31 51.64 3.61
CA SER A 265 -28.93 51.33 2.31
C SER A 265 -29.63 49.97 2.31
N ASP A 266 -30.57 49.76 1.38
CA ASP A 266 -31.28 48.48 1.23
C ASP A 266 -30.31 47.31 1.00
N GLU A 267 -29.25 47.51 0.21
CA GLU A 267 -28.22 46.51 -0.02
C GLU A 267 -27.35 46.24 1.21
N PHE A 268 -27.04 47.26 2.01
CA PHE A 268 -26.33 47.08 3.28
C PHE A 268 -27.16 46.24 4.27
N ASN A 269 -28.45 46.56 4.40
CA ASN A 269 -29.37 45.80 5.24
C ASN A 269 -29.58 44.37 4.71
N ARG A 270 -29.61 44.20 3.38
CA ARG A 270 -29.65 42.88 2.74
C ARG A 270 -28.39 42.08 3.05
N ALA A 271 -27.20 42.65 2.93
CA ALA A 271 -25.94 41.96 3.22
C ALA A 271 -25.84 41.44 4.66
N LEU A 272 -26.37 42.19 5.63
CA LEU A 272 -26.37 41.80 7.05
C LEU A 272 -27.33 40.64 7.37
N ASN A 273 -28.47 40.58 6.67
CA ASN A 273 -29.52 39.58 6.90
C ASN A 273 -29.52 38.46 5.86
N ALA A 274 -28.63 38.53 4.87
CA ALA A 274 -28.52 37.57 3.79
C ALA A 274 -28.17 36.17 4.31
N THR A 275 -28.79 35.18 3.67
CA THR A 275 -28.34 33.78 3.75
C THR A 275 -26.94 33.64 3.15
N GLU A 276 -26.32 32.46 3.34
CA GLU A 276 -25.02 32.18 2.74
C GLU A 276 -25.04 32.32 1.22
N GLU A 277 -26.06 31.77 0.55
CA GLU A 277 -26.21 31.81 -0.91
C GLU A 277 -26.35 33.24 -1.42
N GLU A 278 -27.21 34.05 -0.79
CA GLU A 278 -27.39 35.46 -1.14
C GLU A 278 -26.11 36.28 -0.90
N ARG A 279 -25.35 35.95 0.15
CA ARG A 279 -24.09 36.62 0.45
C ARG A 279 -23.00 36.28 -0.56
N GLN A 280 -22.97 35.05 -1.07
CA GLN A 280 -22.09 34.64 -2.16
C GLN A 280 -22.38 35.39 -3.47
N GLU A 281 -23.65 35.65 -3.78
CA GLU A 281 -24.03 36.50 -4.93
C GLU A 281 -23.53 37.94 -4.76
N LEU A 282 -23.67 38.51 -3.56
CA LEU A 282 -23.17 39.84 -3.25
C LEU A 282 -21.64 39.91 -3.35
N TYR A 283 -20.92 38.90 -2.85
CA TYR A 283 -19.46 38.82 -3.00
C TYR A 283 -19.03 38.83 -4.47
N LYS A 284 -19.70 38.05 -5.33
CA LYS A 284 -19.45 38.08 -6.78
C LYS A 284 -19.76 39.44 -7.40
N LYS A 285 -20.89 40.05 -7.04
CA LYS A 285 -21.30 41.38 -7.54
C LYS A 285 -20.28 42.47 -7.21
N TYR A 286 -19.67 42.40 -6.03
CA TYR A 286 -18.72 43.39 -5.51
C TYR A 286 -17.25 42.97 -5.66
N ASN A 287 -16.97 41.92 -6.45
CA ASN A 287 -15.63 41.37 -6.70
C ASN A 287 -14.83 41.10 -5.41
N ILE A 288 -15.49 40.51 -4.41
CA ILE A 288 -14.87 40.08 -3.16
C ILE A 288 -14.59 38.59 -3.29
N SER A 289 -13.32 38.24 -3.39
CA SER A 289 -12.86 36.86 -3.32
C SER A 289 -12.17 36.60 -1.99
N GLN A 290 -12.03 35.31 -1.65
CA GLN A 290 -10.93 34.86 -0.78
C GLN A 290 -9.58 35.26 -1.40
#